data_AF-A0A6V7X0P8-F1
#
_entry.id   AF-A0A6V7X0P8-F1
#
_cell.length_a   1.000
_cell.length_b   1.000
_cell.length_c   1.000
_cell.angle_alpha   90.00
_cell.angle_beta   90.00
_cell.angle_gamma   90.00
#
_symmetry.space_group_name_H-M   'P 1'
#
loop_
_entity.id
_entity.type
_entity.pdbx_description
1 polymer ?
#
loop_
_entity_poly.entity_id
_entity_poly.type
_entity_poly.pdbx_seq_one_letter_code
_entity_poly.pdbx_strand_id
1 'polypeptide(L)'
;MGAVFAMPACAASMACCFGSAACSLCCNVCPSTRNSTTTRIMYSLMLLVGTLTSCFLLSHWLQNALAKDGWLCTITHTGELCEAIIGYQAVYRVCLGMAAFFFIFMILMLGVRSSRDARAQIQNGFWFFKYLLLGLLVFGFFQITDKTLATPMMWIGMIGAFVFILIQLVLIVDFAHGIAENWVRNYEDSESKWCFAGLIFFTFGCYALSVFGVIMLFIVYTSLLVFLENSSFPSI
;
A
#
# COMPACT_ATOMS: atom_id res chain seq x y z
N MET A 1 14.58 27.32 39.72
CA MET A 1 13.32 27.63 39.01
C MET A 1 13.57 27.46 37.51
N GLY A 2 13.20 26.32 36.92
CA GLY A 2 13.57 26.01 35.54
C GLY A 2 12.70 24.96 34.86
N ALA A 3 11.43 24.86 35.27
CA ALA A 3 10.49 23.83 34.82
C ALA A 3 9.28 24.40 34.06
N VAL A 4 9.43 25.47 33.28
CA VAL A 4 8.29 26.13 32.59
C VAL A 4 8.43 26.22 31.07
N PHE A 5 9.58 25.96 30.45
CA PHE A 5 9.75 26.10 28.99
C PHE A 5 9.60 24.79 28.18
N ALA A 6 9.26 23.66 28.80
CA ALA A 6 9.09 22.39 28.09
C ALA A 6 7.65 22.13 27.57
N MET A 7 6.66 22.93 27.98
CA MET A 7 5.26 22.70 27.57
C MET A 7 4.87 23.16 26.15
N PRO A 8 5.51 24.13 25.46
CA PRO A 8 5.13 24.46 24.09
C PRO A 8 5.66 23.46 23.05
N ALA A 9 6.72 22.71 23.38
CA ALA A 9 7.36 21.77 22.45
C ALA A 9 6.51 20.51 22.18
N CYS A 10 5.70 20.08 23.16
CA CYS A 10 4.81 18.92 23.02
C CYS A 10 3.51 19.24 22.24
N ALA A 11 3.11 20.51 22.15
CA ALA A 11 2.00 20.92 21.29
C ALA A 11 2.44 21.09 19.83
N ALA A 12 3.66 21.58 19.61
CA ALA A 12 4.24 21.75 18.28
C ALA A 12 4.54 20.40 17.58
N SER A 13 4.94 19.37 18.33
CA SER A 13 5.17 18.02 17.78
C SER A 13 3.87 17.32 17.36
N MET A 14 2.76 17.55 18.07
CA MET A 14 1.45 17.08 17.63
C MET A 14 0.97 17.85 16.40
N ALA A 15 1.16 19.17 16.32
CA ALA A 15 0.77 19.99 15.15
C ALA A 15 1.50 19.59 13.85
N CYS A 16 2.74 19.11 13.93
CA CYS A 16 3.47 18.56 12.80
C CYS A 16 2.87 17.26 12.23
N CYS A 17 2.17 16.46 13.03
CA CYS A 17 1.43 15.28 12.57
C CYS A 17 0.14 15.63 11.78
N PHE A 18 -0.31 16.90 11.80
CA PHE A 18 -1.46 17.38 11.04
C PHE A 18 -1.11 17.91 9.63
N GLY A 19 0.18 17.94 9.29
CA GLY A 19 0.71 18.44 8.02
C GLY A 19 1.23 19.88 8.09
N SER A 20 2.17 20.19 7.20
CA SER A 20 2.86 21.49 7.08
C SER A 20 1.91 22.69 7.03
N ALA A 21 0.69 22.54 6.50
CA ALA A 21 -0.31 23.61 6.44
C ALA A 21 -0.98 23.94 7.80
N ALA A 22 -1.12 22.96 8.70
CA ALA A 22 -1.61 23.21 10.07
C ALA A 22 -0.50 23.83 10.94
N CYS A 23 0.74 23.44 10.69
CA CYS A 23 1.89 23.97 11.40
C CYS A 23 2.25 25.41 10.98
N SER A 24 2.00 25.82 9.72
CA SER A 24 2.18 27.22 9.29
C SER A 24 1.14 28.18 9.87
N LEU A 25 -0.02 27.68 10.29
CA LEU A 25 -1.08 28.47 10.92
C LEU A 25 -0.82 28.73 12.42
N CYS A 26 -0.04 27.86 13.08
CA CYS A 26 0.37 27.99 14.49
C CYS A 26 1.81 28.48 14.69
N CYS A 27 2.70 28.30 13.71
CA CYS A 27 4.13 28.65 13.79
C CYS A 27 4.62 29.27 12.47
N ASN A 28 4.97 30.56 12.50
CA ASN A 28 5.52 31.31 11.35
C ASN A 28 6.97 30.91 10.98
N VAL A 29 7.50 29.82 11.55
CA VAL A 29 8.93 29.43 11.52
C VAL A 29 9.15 28.04 10.90
N CYS A 30 8.10 27.36 10.44
CA CYS A 30 8.27 26.05 9.77
C CYS A 30 8.59 26.22 8.28
N PRO A 31 9.71 25.66 7.78
CA PRO A 31 10.08 25.76 6.37
C PRO A 31 9.01 25.08 5.50
N SER A 32 8.55 25.80 4.47
CA SER A 32 7.61 25.27 3.47
C SER A 32 8.32 24.25 2.58
N THR A 33 8.44 23.01 3.04
CA THR A 33 8.78 21.86 2.20
C THR A 33 7.84 21.79 0.99
N ARG A 34 8.28 21.28 -0.17
CA ARG A 34 7.43 21.12 -1.37
C ARG A 34 6.18 20.30 -1.03
N ASN A 35 5.08 21.00 -0.73
CA ASN A 35 3.83 20.40 -0.25
C ASN A 35 3.34 19.26 -1.17
N SER A 36 3.52 19.37 -2.50
CA SER A 36 3.06 18.35 -3.44
C SER A 36 3.84 17.03 -3.43
N THR A 37 5.14 17.03 -3.11
CA THR A 37 5.92 15.78 -3.04
C THR A 37 5.64 15.06 -1.72
N THR A 38 5.54 15.81 -0.63
CA THR A 38 5.17 15.27 0.68
C THR A 38 3.79 14.62 0.65
N THR A 39 2.81 15.22 -0.04
CA THR A 39 1.46 14.67 -0.08
C THR A 39 1.36 13.37 -0.85
N ARG A 40 2.12 13.24 -1.95
CA ARG A 40 2.26 11.96 -2.67
C ARG A 40 2.84 10.88 -1.76
N ILE A 41 3.94 11.17 -1.07
CA ILE A 41 4.59 10.23 -0.13
C ILE A 41 3.61 9.80 0.96
N MET A 42 2.87 10.73 1.56
CA MET A 42 1.92 10.41 2.62
C MET A 42 0.76 9.52 2.14
N TYR A 43 0.21 9.76 0.95
CA TYR A 43 -0.79 8.86 0.36
C TYR A 43 -0.20 7.48 0.03
N SER A 44 1.04 7.41 -0.45
CA SER A 44 1.76 6.13 -0.65
C SER A 44 1.97 5.37 0.66
N LEU A 45 2.37 6.07 1.74
CA LEU A 45 2.51 5.47 3.06
C LEU A 45 1.17 4.97 3.61
N MET A 46 0.08 5.71 3.37
CA MET A 46 -1.26 5.28 3.77
C MET A 46 -1.68 3.99 3.06
N LEU A 47 -1.43 3.88 1.74
CA LEU A 47 -1.63 2.64 1.00
C LEU A 47 -0.76 1.51 1.54
N LEU A 48 0.53 1.77 1.78
CA LEU A 48 1.47 0.79 2.31
C LEU A 48 1.03 0.23 3.67
N VAL A 49 0.64 1.10 4.60
CA VAL A 49 0.14 0.70 5.92
C VAL A 49 -1.12 -0.15 5.76
N GLY A 50 -2.07 0.26 4.92
CA GLY A 50 -3.26 -0.53 4.63
C GLY A 50 -2.94 -1.93 4.08
N THR A 51 -1.98 -2.03 3.16
CA THR A 51 -1.53 -3.32 2.62
C THR A 51 -0.86 -4.17 3.69
N LEU A 52 0.01 -3.60 4.52
CA LEU A 52 0.66 -4.32 5.62
C LEU A 52 -0.36 -4.84 6.64
N THR A 53 -1.39 -4.04 6.96
CA THR A 53 -2.50 -4.47 7.82
C THR A 53 -3.26 -5.63 7.19
N SER A 54 -3.56 -5.57 5.89
CA SER A 54 -4.20 -6.68 5.17
C SER A 54 -3.34 -7.95 5.17
N CYS A 55 -2.03 -7.85 4.95
CA CYS A 55 -1.12 -9.00 5.04
C CYS A 55 -1.09 -9.60 6.45
N PHE A 56 -1.12 -8.76 7.48
CA PHE A 56 -1.16 -9.20 8.87
C PHE A 56 -2.44 -9.98 9.20
N LEU A 57 -3.60 -9.49 8.74
CA LEU A 57 -4.90 -10.15 8.89
C LEU A 57 -5.00 -11.50 8.18
N LEU A 58 -4.21 -11.70 7.12
CA LEU A 58 -4.15 -12.97 6.39
C LEU A 58 -3.16 -13.96 7.01
N SER A 59 -2.21 -13.49 7.83
CA SER A 59 -1.11 -14.32 8.32
C SER A 59 -1.58 -15.50 9.19
N HIS A 60 -1.04 -16.68 8.91
CA HIS A 60 -1.33 -17.90 9.70
C HIS A 60 -0.86 -17.79 11.14
N TRP A 61 0.18 -16.98 11.41
CA TRP A 61 0.64 -16.71 12.76
C TRP A 61 -0.48 -16.07 13.61
N LEU A 62 -1.18 -15.08 13.07
CA LEU A 62 -2.29 -14.41 13.75
C LEU A 62 -3.45 -15.38 13.98
N GLN A 63 -3.80 -16.18 12.96
CA GLN A 63 -4.85 -17.20 13.07
C GLN A 63 -4.54 -18.22 14.19
N ASN A 64 -3.30 -18.69 14.25
CA ASN A 64 -2.89 -19.68 15.25
C ASN A 64 -2.78 -19.07 16.67
N ALA A 65 -2.35 -17.82 16.79
CA ALA A 65 -2.32 -17.12 18.07
C ALA A 65 -3.73 -16.93 18.64
N LEU A 66 -4.70 -16.51 17.80
CA LEU A 66 -6.08 -16.32 18.23
C LEU A 66 -6.81 -17.64 18.50
N ALA A 67 -6.52 -18.70 17.74
CA ALA A 67 -7.06 -20.04 17.99
C ALA A 67 -6.57 -20.63 19.33
N LYS A 68 -5.35 -20.29 19.76
CA LYS A 68 -4.75 -20.78 21.00
C LYS A 68 -5.28 -20.06 22.24
N ASP A 69 -5.50 -18.75 22.15
CA ASP A 69 -5.93 -17.96 23.30
C ASP A 69 -7.44 -17.98 23.52
N GLY A 70 -8.24 -18.40 22.53
CA GLY A 70 -9.68 -18.71 22.64
C GLY A 70 -10.61 -17.53 22.97
N TRP A 71 -10.14 -16.54 23.71
CA TRP A 71 -10.93 -15.48 24.32
C TRP A 71 -11.67 -14.65 23.26
N LEU A 72 -11.01 -14.36 22.13
CA LEU A 72 -11.55 -13.50 21.07
C LEU A 72 -12.68 -14.18 20.28
N CYS A 73 -12.65 -15.52 20.10
CA CYS A 73 -13.78 -16.26 19.53
C CYS A 73 -14.84 -16.63 20.59
N THR A 74 -14.46 -16.78 21.88
CA THR A 74 -15.36 -17.16 22.97
C THR A 74 -16.26 -16.01 23.43
N ILE A 75 -15.78 -14.76 23.45
CA ILE A 75 -16.57 -13.59 23.89
C ILE A 75 -17.80 -13.35 23.00
N THR A 76 -17.73 -13.71 21.71
CA THR A 76 -18.75 -13.32 20.72
C THR A 76 -19.86 -14.35 20.50
N HIS A 77 -19.80 -15.55 21.12
CA HIS A 77 -20.82 -16.63 21.08
C HIS A 77 -21.34 -17.10 19.69
N THR A 78 -20.94 -16.46 18.61
CA THR A 78 -21.22 -16.83 17.22
C THR A 78 -19.89 -17.11 16.55
N GLY A 79 -19.59 -18.38 16.24
CA GLY A 79 -18.37 -18.78 15.51
C GLY A 79 -18.16 -18.02 14.18
N GLU A 80 -19.24 -17.45 13.61
CA GLU A 80 -19.21 -16.63 12.40
C GLU A 80 -18.49 -15.29 12.57
N LEU A 81 -18.43 -14.71 13.78
CA LEU A 81 -17.75 -13.43 13.98
C LEU A 81 -16.21 -13.58 13.98
N CYS A 82 -15.69 -14.77 14.32
CA CYS A 82 -14.25 -15.01 14.34
C CYS A 82 -13.67 -15.12 12.91
N GLU A 83 -14.41 -15.76 11.98
CA GLU A 83 -14.10 -15.72 10.54
C GLU A 83 -14.29 -14.33 9.92
N ALA A 84 -15.21 -13.52 10.47
CA ALA A 84 -15.41 -12.15 10.01
C ALA A 84 -14.25 -11.20 10.36
N ILE A 85 -13.49 -11.50 11.41
CA ILE A 85 -12.38 -10.67 11.92
C ILE A 85 -11.03 -11.11 11.33
N ILE A 86 -10.87 -12.36 10.88
CA ILE A 86 -9.58 -12.93 10.45
C ILE A 86 -9.71 -13.62 9.10
N GLY A 87 -8.69 -13.50 8.26
CA GLY A 87 -8.63 -14.16 6.95
C GLY A 87 -9.05 -13.27 5.79
N TYR A 88 -9.36 -13.88 4.65
CA TYR A 88 -9.55 -13.16 3.37
C TYR A 88 -10.76 -12.20 3.40
N GLN A 89 -11.79 -12.48 4.20
CA GLN A 89 -12.95 -11.59 4.34
C GLN A 89 -12.59 -10.28 5.04
N ALA A 90 -11.74 -10.32 6.05
CA ALA A 90 -11.26 -9.12 6.74
C ALA A 90 -10.40 -8.24 5.81
N VAL A 91 -9.57 -8.87 4.97
CA VAL A 91 -8.78 -8.19 3.94
C VAL A 91 -9.69 -7.43 2.98
N TYR A 92 -10.76 -8.05 2.50
CA TYR A 92 -11.73 -7.42 1.61
C TYR A 92 -12.37 -6.16 2.24
N ARG A 93 -12.70 -6.18 3.53
CA ARG A 93 -13.29 -5.04 4.24
C ARG A 93 -12.31 -3.87 4.40
N VAL A 94 -11.05 -4.16 4.77
CA VAL A 94 -10.00 -3.14 4.85
C VAL A 94 -9.74 -2.53 3.48
N CYS A 95 -9.62 -3.37 2.44
CA CYS A 95 -9.41 -2.92 1.07
C CYS A 95 -10.60 -2.08 0.54
N LEU A 96 -11.85 -2.40 0.91
CA LEU A 96 -13.00 -1.55 0.60
C LEU A 96 -12.92 -0.19 1.29
N GLY A 97 -12.59 -0.15 2.58
CA GLY A 97 -12.43 1.11 3.31
C GLY A 97 -11.41 2.03 2.63
N MET A 98 -10.27 1.45 2.23
CA MET A 98 -9.24 2.14 1.47
C MET A 98 -9.75 2.59 0.09
N ALA A 99 -10.38 1.70 -0.68
CA ALA A 99 -10.91 2.01 -2.00
C ALA A 99 -11.97 3.12 -1.96
N ALA A 100 -12.90 3.05 -1.00
CA ALA A 100 -13.93 4.06 -0.79
C ALA A 100 -13.32 5.41 -0.42
N PHE A 101 -12.31 5.44 0.47
CA PHE A 101 -11.59 6.66 0.82
C PHE A 101 -10.99 7.32 -0.43
N PHE A 102 -10.24 6.56 -1.24
CA PHE A 102 -9.62 7.09 -2.45
C PHE A 102 -10.64 7.48 -3.52
N PHE A 103 -11.75 6.76 -3.63
CA PHE A 103 -12.83 7.08 -4.55
C PHE A 103 -13.56 8.38 -4.17
N ILE A 104 -13.83 8.60 -2.88
CA ILE A 104 -14.37 9.87 -2.38
C ILE A 104 -13.41 11.02 -2.70
N PHE A 105 -12.11 10.84 -2.44
CA PHE A 105 -11.10 11.86 -2.76
C PHE A 105 -10.94 12.10 -4.27
N MET A 106 -11.10 11.07 -5.09
CA MET A 106 -11.15 11.21 -6.54
C MET A 106 -12.31 12.11 -6.96
N ILE A 107 -13.52 11.87 -6.45
CA ILE A 107 -14.70 12.71 -6.75
C ILE A 107 -14.50 14.15 -6.26
N LEU A 108 -13.99 14.35 -5.05
CA LEU A 108 -13.74 15.68 -4.48
C LEU A 108 -12.75 16.52 -5.31
N MET A 109 -11.81 15.86 -5.99
CA MET A 109 -10.78 16.52 -6.81
C MET A 109 -11.14 16.64 -8.29
N LEU A 110 -12.37 16.25 -8.70
CA LEU A 110 -12.81 16.45 -10.08
C LEU A 110 -12.92 17.95 -10.41
N GLY A 111 -12.31 18.33 -11.54
CA GLY A 111 -12.41 19.68 -12.08
C GLY A 111 -11.54 20.74 -11.40
N VAL A 112 -10.60 20.35 -10.52
CA VAL A 112 -9.62 21.31 -9.97
C VAL A 112 -8.67 21.76 -11.08
N ARG A 113 -8.55 23.09 -11.27
CA ARG A 113 -7.70 23.68 -12.32
C ARG A 113 -6.53 24.47 -11.76
N SER A 114 -6.62 24.94 -10.52
CA SER A 114 -5.59 25.79 -9.92
C SER A 114 -5.18 25.30 -8.54
N SER A 115 -3.87 25.35 -8.25
CA SER A 115 -3.33 25.00 -6.93
C SER A 115 -3.69 26.00 -5.81
N ARG A 116 -4.36 27.11 -6.16
CA ARG A 116 -4.88 28.09 -5.21
C ARG A 116 -6.32 27.81 -4.76
N ASP A 117 -6.99 26.85 -5.39
CA ASP A 117 -8.35 26.50 -5.03
C ASP A 117 -8.40 25.92 -3.59
N ALA A 118 -9.45 26.21 -2.83
CA ALA A 118 -9.61 25.71 -1.46
C ALA A 118 -9.53 24.17 -1.39
N ARG A 119 -9.92 23.48 -2.46
CA ARG A 119 -9.81 22.02 -2.60
C ARG A 119 -8.36 21.52 -2.62
N ALA A 120 -7.44 22.28 -3.22
CA ALA A 120 -6.02 21.95 -3.22
C ALA A 120 -5.40 22.02 -1.80
N GLN A 121 -5.94 22.89 -0.93
CA GLN A 121 -5.54 22.93 0.48
C GLN A 121 -6.02 21.69 1.23
N ILE A 122 -7.23 21.20 0.95
CA ILE A 122 -7.73 19.93 1.50
C ILE A 122 -6.87 18.76 1.02
N GLN A 123 -6.47 18.74 -0.26
CA GLN A 123 -5.60 17.69 -0.79
C GLN A 123 -4.23 17.68 -0.13
N ASN A 124 -3.66 18.87 0.11
CA ASN A 124 -2.31 18.98 0.64
C ASN A 124 -2.21 19.02 2.19
N GLY A 125 -3.33 19.23 2.89
CA GLY A 125 -3.39 19.38 4.34
C GLY A 125 -4.35 18.42 5.05
N PHE A 126 -4.66 18.74 6.32
CA PHE A 126 -5.66 18.06 7.16
C PHE A 126 -5.49 16.52 7.27
N TRP A 127 -4.26 16.06 7.51
CA TRP A 127 -3.95 14.62 7.53
C TRP A 127 -4.68 13.84 8.61
N PHE A 128 -4.78 14.40 9.82
CA PHE A 128 -5.52 13.76 10.92
C PHE A 128 -6.97 13.44 10.55
N PHE A 129 -7.69 14.40 9.96
CA PHE A 129 -9.08 14.19 9.56
C PHE A 129 -9.20 13.15 8.43
N LYS A 130 -8.20 13.04 7.56
CA LYS A 130 -8.14 11.99 6.53
C LYS A 130 -7.96 10.61 7.15
N TYR A 131 -7.02 10.46 8.09
CA TYR A 131 -6.82 9.18 8.78
C TYR A 131 -8.02 8.80 9.64
N LEU A 132 -8.67 9.78 10.29
CA LEU A 132 -9.91 9.55 11.02
C LEU A 132 -11.03 9.08 10.10
N LEU A 133 -11.24 9.77 8.96
CA LEU A 133 -12.22 9.35 7.94
C LEU A 133 -11.93 7.95 7.43
N LEU A 134 -10.67 7.63 7.15
CA LEU A 134 -10.27 6.30 6.72
C LEU A 134 -10.59 5.25 7.79
N GLY A 135 -10.24 5.51 9.06
CA GLY A 135 -10.54 4.61 10.17
C GLY A 135 -12.05 4.38 10.34
N LEU A 136 -12.86 5.44 10.20
CA LEU A 136 -14.33 5.35 10.25
C LEU A 136 -14.90 4.55 9.07
N LEU A 137 -14.38 4.75 7.86
CA LEU A 137 -14.78 3.96 6.69
C LEU A 137 -14.46 2.48 6.89
N VAL A 138 -13.23 2.16 7.28
CA VAL A 138 -12.82 0.78 7.56
C VAL A 138 -13.71 0.17 8.65
N PHE A 139 -13.89 0.86 9.78
CA PHE A 139 -14.78 0.41 10.86
C PHE A 139 -16.23 0.21 10.38
N GLY A 140 -16.75 1.10 9.54
CA GLY A 140 -18.08 0.98 8.95
C GLY A 140 -18.23 -0.27 8.08
N PHE A 141 -17.23 -0.59 7.26
CA PHE A 141 -17.23 -1.83 6.48
C PHE A 141 -17.09 -3.08 7.35
N PHE A 142 -16.47 -3.00 8.53
CA PHE A 142 -16.44 -4.12 9.48
C PHE A 142 -17.80 -4.45 10.08
N GLN A 143 -18.75 -3.50 10.12
CA GLN A 143 -20.11 -3.76 10.56
C GLN A 143 -20.91 -4.61 9.55
N ILE A 144 -20.50 -4.61 8.27
CA ILE A 144 -21.17 -5.38 7.22
C ILE A 144 -20.63 -6.81 7.25
N THR A 145 -21.37 -7.70 7.90
CA THR A 145 -20.98 -9.11 8.10
C THR A 145 -21.50 -10.05 7.00
N ASP A 146 -22.21 -9.52 6.00
CA ASP A 146 -22.81 -10.33 4.93
C ASP A 146 -21.75 -11.02 4.05
N LYS A 147 -21.84 -12.35 3.98
CA LYS A 147 -20.96 -13.21 3.16
C LYS A 147 -21.11 -12.95 1.66
N THR A 148 -22.20 -12.34 1.22
CA THR A 148 -22.51 -12.02 -0.18
C THR A 148 -21.66 -10.86 -0.74
N LEU A 149 -20.98 -10.10 0.13
CA LEU A 149 -20.18 -8.93 -0.26
C LEU A 149 -18.84 -9.32 -0.93
N ALA A 150 -18.35 -10.55 -0.73
CA ALA A 150 -17.09 -11.01 -1.31
C ALA A 150 -17.14 -11.20 -2.84
N THR A 151 -18.25 -11.75 -3.37
CA THR A 151 -18.40 -12.05 -4.80
C THR A 151 -18.33 -10.81 -5.71
N PRO A 152 -19.10 -9.72 -5.48
CA PRO A 152 -19.00 -8.53 -6.32
C PRO A 152 -17.63 -7.84 -6.19
N MET A 153 -17.04 -7.88 -5.00
CA MET A 153 -15.72 -7.29 -4.78
C MET A 153 -14.62 -8.02 -5.53
N MET A 154 -14.70 -9.35 -5.64
CA MET A 154 -13.76 -10.13 -6.44
C MET A 154 -13.77 -9.66 -7.90
N TRP A 155 -14.94 -9.44 -8.50
CA TRP A 155 -15.05 -8.92 -9.87
C TRP A 155 -14.47 -7.52 -10.03
N ILE A 156 -14.83 -6.59 -9.13
CA ILE A 156 -14.29 -5.23 -9.14
C ILE A 156 -12.77 -5.25 -8.95
N GLY A 157 -12.28 -6.09 -8.05
CA GLY A 157 -10.86 -6.29 -7.75
C GLY A 157 -10.10 -6.86 -8.95
N MET A 158 -10.64 -7.84 -9.67
CA MET A 158 -10.03 -8.39 -10.87
C MET A 158 -9.88 -7.33 -11.97
N ILE A 159 -10.94 -6.54 -12.23
CA ILE A 159 -10.90 -5.46 -13.22
C ILE A 159 -9.88 -4.39 -12.80
N GLY A 160 -9.91 -3.98 -11.53
CA GLY A 160 -8.97 -3.00 -10.98
C GLY A 160 -7.53 -3.47 -11.05
N ALA A 161 -7.25 -4.74 -10.72
CA ALA A 161 -5.93 -5.34 -10.79
C ALA A 161 -5.42 -5.40 -12.23
N PHE A 162 -6.28 -5.76 -13.19
CA PHE A 162 -5.90 -5.76 -14.62
C PHE A 162 -5.46 -4.36 -15.08
N VAL A 163 -6.25 -3.32 -14.77
CA VAL A 163 -5.88 -1.94 -15.10
C VAL A 163 -4.60 -1.51 -14.38
N PHE A 164 -4.46 -1.87 -13.11
CA PHE A 164 -3.27 -1.54 -12.32
C PHE A 164 -2.00 -2.19 -12.86
N ILE A 165 -2.06 -3.44 -13.32
CA ILE A 165 -0.94 -4.13 -13.97
C ILE A 165 -0.52 -3.41 -15.26
N LEU A 166 -1.47 -2.95 -16.08
CA LEU A 166 -1.16 -2.19 -17.29
C LEU A 166 -0.46 -0.87 -16.97
N ILE A 167 -0.94 -0.15 -15.96
CA ILE A 167 -0.30 1.11 -15.51
C ILE A 167 1.10 0.84 -14.96
N GLN A 168 1.28 -0.19 -14.13
CA GLN A 168 2.58 -0.57 -13.59
C GLN A 168 3.56 -0.98 -14.70
N LEU A 169 3.09 -1.67 -15.75
CA LEU A 169 3.92 -2.04 -16.89
C LEU A 169 4.47 -0.81 -17.61
N VAL A 170 3.61 0.19 -17.89
CA VAL A 170 4.05 1.45 -18.52
C VAL A 170 5.05 2.18 -17.62
N LEU A 171 4.76 2.29 -16.32
CA LEU A 171 5.66 2.95 -15.36
C LEU A 171 7.02 2.26 -15.25
N ILE A 172 7.08 0.92 -15.31
CA ILE A 172 8.33 0.16 -15.28
C ILE A 172 9.14 0.39 -16.55
N VAL A 173 8.48 0.43 -17.73
CA VAL A 173 9.14 0.72 -19.00
C VAL A 173 9.72 2.13 -19.01
N ASP A 174 8.94 3.13 -18.58
CA ASP A 174 9.41 4.51 -18.47
C ASP A 174 10.57 4.65 -17.47
N PHE A 175 10.48 3.95 -16.34
CA PHE A 175 11.55 3.91 -15.35
C PHE A 175 12.83 3.25 -15.90
N ALA A 176 12.69 2.15 -16.66
CA ALA A 176 13.81 1.47 -17.29
C ALA A 176 14.50 2.35 -18.32
N HIS A 177 13.74 3.03 -19.19
CA HIS A 177 14.29 4.01 -20.13
C HIS A 177 14.95 5.18 -19.40
N GLY A 178 14.33 5.69 -18.34
CA GLY A 178 14.86 6.78 -17.53
C GLY A 178 16.20 6.43 -16.87
N ILE A 179 16.36 5.22 -16.32
CA ILE A 179 17.66 4.75 -15.80
C ILE A 179 18.68 4.63 -16.92
N ALA A 180 18.31 3.98 -18.03
CA ALA A 180 19.23 3.71 -19.13
C ALA A 180 19.77 5.02 -19.74
N GLU A 181 18.89 5.98 -20.05
CA GLU A 181 19.28 7.27 -20.60
C GLU A 181 20.15 8.05 -19.60
N ASN A 182 19.80 8.06 -18.31
CA ASN A 182 20.58 8.75 -17.29
C ASN A 182 21.99 8.17 -17.14
N TRP A 183 22.15 6.85 -17.25
CA TRP A 183 23.45 6.19 -17.14
C TRP A 183 24.30 6.36 -18.40
N VAL A 184 23.67 6.32 -19.58
CA VAL A 184 24.36 6.61 -20.85
C VAL A 184 24.84 8.07 -20.88
N ARG A 185 24.01 9.03 -20.50
CA ARG A 185 24.38 10.46 -20.44
C ARG A 185 25.54 10.71 -19.47
N ASN A 186 25.50 10.12 -18.28
CA ASN A 186 26.61 10.24 -17.32
C ASN A 186 27.92 9.60 -17.81
N TYR A 187 27.83 8.56 -18.66
CA TYR A 187 29.00 7.99 -19.32
C TYR A 187 29.57 8.94 -20.38
N GLU A 188 28.72 9.53 -21.22
CA GLU A 188 29.12 10.48 -22.27
C GLU A 188 29.72 11.78 -21.69
N ASP A 189 29.15 12.32 -20.62
CA ASP A 189 29.57 13.60 -20.04
C ASP A 189 30.80 13.49 -19.13
N SER A 190 31.00 12.35 -18.44
CA SER A 190 32.05 12.18 -17.41
C SER A 190 33.10 11.12 -17.74
N GLU A 191 33.03 10.46 -18.90
CA GLU A 191 33.83 9.27 -19.27
C GLU A 191 33.91 8.19 -18.16
N SER A 192 32.89 8.13 -17.30
CA SER A 192 32.89 7.30 -16.11
C SER A 192 32.65 5.83 -16.49
N LYS A 193 33.73 5.05 -16.58
CA LYS A 193 33.68 3.59 -16.83
C LYS A 193 32.80 2.83 -15.83
N TRP A 194 32.62 3.37 -14.62
CA TRP A 194 31.77 2.79 -13.58
C TRP A 194 30.28 2.85 -13.93
N CYS A 195 29.82 3.88 -14.63
CA CYS A 195 28.41 4.00 -15.02
C CYS A 195 28.07 2.99 -16.12
N PHE A 196 28.98 2.80 -17.08
CA PHE A 196 28.85 1.78 -18.12
C PHE A 196 28.94 0.35 -17.56
N ALA A 197 29.89 0.09 -16.64
CA ALA A 197 29.99 -1.20 -15.96
C ALA A 197 28.73 -1.51 -15.13
N GLY A 198 28.18 -0.50 -14.46
CA GLY A 198 26.89 -0.60 -13.78
C GLY A 198 25.78 -1.04 -14.73
N LEU A 199 25.65 -0.40 -15.90
CA LEU A 199 24.60 -0.69 -16.88
C LEU A 199 24.62 -2.15 -17.30
N ILE A 200 25.81 -2.63 -17.68
CA ILE A 200 26.01 -4.04 -18.07
C ILE A 200 25.67 -4.98 -16.91
N PHE A 201 26.12 -4.67 -15.69
CA PHE A 201 25.81 -5.49 -14.52
C PHE A 201 24.30 -5.57 -14.25
N PHE A 202 23.59 -4.44 -14.34
CA PHE A 202 22.14 -4.41 -14.14
C PHE A 202 21.41 -5.24 -15.21
N THR A 203 21.75 -5.07 -16.49
CA THR A 203 21.14 -5.84 -17.58
C THR A 203 21.42 -7.34 -17.45
N PHE A 204 22.67 -7.72 -17.17
CA PHE A 204 23.02 -9.13 -16.97
C PHE A 204 22.32 -9.72 -15.74
N GLY A 205 22.22 -8.95 -14.66
CA GLY A 205 21.48 -9.33 -13.45
C GLY A 205 20.00 -9.60 -13.72
N CYS A 206 19.33 -8.73 -14.50
CA CYS A 206 17.94 -8.93 -14.92
C CYS A 206 17.76 -10.20 -15.75
N TYR A 207 18.66 -10.46 -16.71
CA TYR A 207 18.61 -11.70 -17.50
C TYR A 207 18.85 -12.94 -16.63
N ALA A 208 19.85 -12.94 -15.75
CA ALA A 208 20.12 -14.05 -14.85
C ALA A 208 18.92 -14.34 -13.93
N LEU A 209 18.29 -13.30 -13.36
CA LEU A 209 17.10 -13.44 -12.52
C LEU A 209 15.91 -14.03 -13.31
N SER A 210 15.72 -13.59 -14.56
CA SER A 210 14.64 -14.11 -15.42
C SER A 210 14.83 -15.60 -15.75
N VAL A 211 16.05 -16.02 -16.11
CA VAL A 211 16.37 -17.43 -16.38
C VAL A 211 16.21 -18.29 -15.14
N PHE A 212 16.74 -17.83 -14.00
CA PHE A 212 16.55 -18.49 -12.71
C PHE A 212 15.07 -18.65 -12.35
N GLY A 213 14.27 -17.60 -12.54
CA GLY A 213 12.83 -17.62 -12.30
C GLY A 213 12.11 -18.65 -13.18
N VAL A 214 12.41 -18.69 -14.48
CA VAL A 214 11.81 -19.68 -15.40
C VAL A 214 12.19 -21.11 -15.02
N ILE A 215 13.46 -21.36 -14.66
CA ILE A 215 13.92 -22.69 -14.23
C ILE A 215 13.18 -23.12 -12.95
N MET A 216 13.07 -22.23 -11.96
CA MET A 216 12.37 -22.51 -10.71
C MET A 216 10.88 -22.79 -10.93
N LEU A 217 10.22 -21.99 -11.78
CA LEU A 217 8.83 -22.24 -12.16
C LEU A 217 8.68 -23.62 -12.82
N PHE A 218 9.56 -23.98 -13.76
CA PHE A 218 9.50 -25.28 -14.42
C PHE A 218 9.63 -26.44 -13.43
N ILE A 219 10.63 -26.41 -12.55
CA ILE A 219 10.85 -27.48 -11.55
C ILE A 219 9.63 -27.61 -10.63
N VAL A 220 9.14 -26.50 -10.07
CA VAL A 220 8.04 -26.52 -9.10
C VAL A 220 6.73 -26.96 -9.77
N TYR A 221 6.35 -26.37 -10.90
CA TYR A 221 5.10 -26.73 -11.56
C TYR A 221 5.11 -28.14 -12.14
N THR A 222 6.24 -28.61 -12.70
CA THR A 222 6.34 -30.00 -13.17
C THR A 222 6.29 -30.99 -12.00
N SER A 223 6.99 -30.71 -10.89
CA SER A 223 6.92 -31.58 -9.70
C SER A 223 5.50 -31.65 -9.11
N LEU A 224 4.78 -30.52 -9.10
CA LEU A 224 3.39 -30.45 -8.68
C LEU A 224 2.46 -31.23 -9.62
N LEU A 225 2.68 -31.14 -10.94
CA LEU A 225 1.89 -31.87 -11.93
C LEU A 225 2.09 -33.39 -11.79
N VAL A 226 3.33 -33.86 -11.62
CA VAL A 226 3.62 -35.29 -11.36
C VAL A 226 3.01 -35.76 -10.04
N PHE A 227 3.01 -34.93 -9.00
CA PHE A 227 2.35 -35.25 -7.73
C PHE A 227 0.83 -35.38 -7.90
N LEU A 228 0.19 -34.43 -8.60
CA LEU A 228 -1.24 -34.48 -8.86
C LEU A 228 -1.62 -35.71 -9.69
N GLU A 229 -0.85 -36.04 -10.72
CA GLU A 229 -1.10 -37.21 -11.58
C GLU A 229 -1.00 -38.54 -10.80
N ASN A 230 0.03 -38.68 -9.96
CA ASN A 230 0.17 -39.84 -9.06
C ASN A 230 -0.92 -39.93 -7.98
N SER A 231 -1.49 -38.79 -7.56
CA SER A 231 -2.60 -38.76 -6.59
C SER A 231 -3.97 -39.05 -7.22
N SER A 232 -4.13 -38.77 -8.52
CA SER A 232 -5.35 -39.08 -9.29
C SER A 232 -5.44 -40.53 -9.79
N PHE A 233 -4.31 -41.25 -9.83
CA PHE A 233 -4.28 -42.69 -10.05
C PHE A 233 -3.72 -43.39 -8.82
N PRO A 234 -4.52 -43.63 -7.76
CA PRO A 234 -4.16 -44.65 -6.80
C PRO A 234 -4.10 -45.97 -7.57
N SER A 235 -2.89 -46.53 -7.67
CA SER A 235 -2.61 -47.87 -8.16
C SER A 235 -3.65 -48.86 -7.61
N ILE A 236 -4.44 -49.42 -8.52
CA ILE A 236 -5.29 -50.60 -8.29
C ILE A 236 -4.40 -51.80 -7.97
#